data_AF-A0A927NCG5-F1
#
_entry.id   AF-A0A927NCG5-F1
#
_cell.length_a   1.000
_cell.length_b   1.000
_cell.length_c   1.000
_cell.angle_alpha   90.00
_cell.angle_beta   90.00
_cell.angle_gamma   90.00
#
_symmetry.space_group_name_H-M   'P 1'
#
loop_
_entity.id
_entity.type
_entity.pdbx_description
1 polymer ?
#
loop_
_entity_poly.entity_id
_entity_poly.type
_entity_poly.pdbx_seq_one_letter_code
_entity_poly.pdbx_strand_id
1 'polypeptide(L)' 'TGEVIEPDEGVCAIGSGGNYALAAARALYQETDYDAETIAKKALKIASEICVFTNDNIRCETVGNAEEAKKTSRKKAKEE' A
#
# COMPACT_ATOMS: atom_id res chain seq x y z
N THR A 1 27.09 -6.45 -12.71
CA THR A 1 26.49 -5.11 -12.63
C THR A 1 25.06 -5.27 -12.18
N GLY A 2 24.56 -4.41 -11.30
CA GLY A 2 23.20 -4.49 -10.74
C GLY A 2 22.36 -3.29 -11.18
N GLU A 3 21.05 -3.45 -11.17
CA GLU A 3 20.08 -2.42 -11.50
C GLU A 3 19.39 -1.93 -10.22
N VAL A 4 19.29 -0.60 -10.07
CA VAL A 4 18.60 0.06 -8.96
C VAL A 4 17.58 1.00 -9.58
N ILE A 5 16.32 0.87 -9.20
CA ILE A 5 15.20 1.62 -9.75
C ILE A 5 14.44 2.25 -8.58
N GLU A 6 14.25 3.56 -8.64
CA GLU A 6 13.40 4.31 -7.72
C GLU A 6 12.01 4.51 -8.37
N PRO A 7 10.91 4.22 -7.67
CA PRO A 7 9.56 4.41 -8.20
C PRO A 7 9.11 5.88 -8.13
N ASP A 8 8.46 6.37 -9.19
CA ASP A 8 8.08 7.79 -9.31
C ASP A 8 6.92 8.22 -8.39
N GLU A 9 6.01 7.31 -8.01
CA GLU A 9 4.73 7.65 -7.36
C GLU A 9 4.63 7.20 -5.89
N GLY A 10 5.76 7.01 -5.20
CA GLY A 10 5.80 6.66 -3.77
C GLY A 10 5.24 5.27 -3.43
N VAL A 11 4.77 4.53 -4.43
CA VAL A 11 4.26 3.15 -4.32
C VAL A 11 4.99 2.29 -5.34
N CYS A 12 5.43 1.11 -4.92
CA CYS A 12 5.95 0.09 -5.81
C CYS A 12 5.39 -1.28 -5.42
N ALA A 13 5.34 -2.19 -6.39
CA ALA A 13 4.99 -3.58 -6.17
C ALA A 13 5.79 -4.47 -7.13
N ILE A 14 6.15 -5.66 -6.67
CA ILE A 14 6.89 -6.66 -7.43
C ILE A 14 6.23 -8.04 -7.31
N GLY A 15 6.66 -8.98 -8.14
CA GLY A 15 6.14 -10.35 -8.17
C GLY A 15 4.94 -10.53 -9.10
N SER A 16 4.36 -11.73 -9.11
CA SER A 16 3.31 -12.14 -10.06
C SER A 16 2.02 -11.33 -9.98
N GLY A 17 1.66 -10.88 -8.77
CA GLY A 17 0.50 -10.00 -8.52
C GLY A 17 0.86 -8.51 -8.54
N GLY A 18 2.11 -8.16 -8.88
CA GLY A 18 2.66 -6.81 -8.72
C GLY A 18 1.84 -5.75 -9.44
N ASN A 19 1.47 -5.99 -10.71
CA ASN A 19 0.72 -5.00 -11.50
C ASN A 19 -0.69 -4.73 -10.94
N TYR A 20 -1.36 -5.74 -10.39
CA TYR A 20 -2.69 -5.57 -9.78
C TYR A 20 -2.60 -4.82 -8.46
N ALA A 21 -1.62 -5.18 -7.63
CA ALA A 21 -1.34 -4.47 -6.38
C ALA A 21 -0.94 -3.02 -6.64
N LEU A 22 -0.08 -2.76 -7.63
CA LEU A 22 0.35 -1.41 -7.99
C LEU A 22 -0.83 -0.54 -8.45
N ALA A 23 -1.67 -1.07 -9.35
CA ALA A 23 -2.84 -0.34 -9.83
C ALA A 23 -3.82 0.00 -8.69
N ALA A 24 -4.12 -0.99 -7.84
CA ALA A 24 -5.00 -0.79 -6.69
C ALA A 24 -4.41 0.20 -5.67
N ALA A 25 -3.11 0.07 -5.36
CA ALA A 25 -2.44 0.93 -4.41
C ALA A 25 -2.36 2.38 -4.89
N ARG A 26 -2.08 2.62 -6.19
CA ARG A 26 -2.08 3.96 -6.78
C ARG A 26 -3.46 4.63 -6.69
N ALA A 27 -4.52 3.89 -7.02
CA ALA A 27 -5.89 4.40 -6.89
C ALA A 27 -6.24 4.75 -5.43
N LEU A 28 -5.91 3.84 -4.49
CA LEU A 28 -6.14 4.09 -3.06
C LEU A 28 -5.32 5.26 -2.53
N TYR A 29 -4.07 5.41 -2.97
CA TYR A 29 -3.20 6.51 -2.56
C TYR A 29 -3.68 7.87 -3.04
N GLN A 30 -4.29 7.95 -4.23
CA GLN A 30 -4.76 9.20 -4.83
C GLN A 30 -6.16 9.60 -4.35
N GLU A 31 -7.05 8.62 -4.14
CA GLU A 31 -8.48 8.87 -3.93
C GLU A 31 -8.93 8.67 -2.48
N THR A 32 -8.02 8.31 -1.58
CA THR A 32 -8.37 8.03 -0.18
C THR A 32 -7.37 8.61 0.80
N ASP A 33 -7.81 8.66 2.04
CA ASP A 33 -7.05 9.17 3.17
C ASP A 33 -6.46 8.07 4.05
N TYR A 34 -6.36 6.87 3.48
CA TYR A 34 -5.82 5.71 4.16
C TYR A 34 -4.33 5.88 4.47
N ASP A 35 -3.90 5.30 5.60
CA ASP A 35 -2.48 5.18 5.90
C ASP A 35 -1.79 4.14 5.01
N ALA A 36 -0.45 4.18 4.99
CA ALA A 36 0.36 3.33 4.13
C ALA A 36 0.11 1.82 4.38
N GLU A 37 -0.09 1.42 5.64
CA GLU A 37 -0.39 0.03 6.01
C GLU A 37 -1.74 -0.41 5.41
N THR A 38 -2.76 0.43 5.53
CA THR A 38 -4.10 0.16 5.00
C THR A 38 -4.08 0.06 3.48
N ILE A 39 -3.38 0.98 2.80
CA ILE A 39 -3.21 0.94 1.33
C ILE A 39 -2.52 -0.37 0.92
N ALA A 40 -1.38 -0.71 1.55
CA ALA A 40 -0.62 -1.92 1.21
C ALA A 40 -1.45 -3.20 1.39
N LYS A 41 -2.15 -3.34 2.52
CA LYS A 41 -3.00 -4.52 2.80
C LYS A 41 -4.16 -4.64 1.82
N LYS A 42 -4.88 -3.54 1.55
CA LYS A 42 -6.02 -3.55 0.61
C LYS A 42 -5.58 -3.87 -0.81
N ALA A 43 -4.48 -3.27 -1.27
CA ALA A 43 -3.95 -3.51 -2.60
C ALA A 43 -3.50 -4.96 -2.80
N LEU A 44 -2.79 -5.55 -1.83
CA LEU A 44 -2.39 -6.96 -1.88
C LEU A 44 -3.60 -7.90 -1.78
N LYS A 45 -4.64 -7.54 -1.04
CA LYS A 45 -5.88 -8.33 -1.00
C LYS A 45 -6.55 -8.38 -2.37
N ILE A 46 -6.66 -7.24 -3.06
CA ILE A 46 -7.16 -7.20 -4.45
C ILE A 46 -6.29 -8.05 -5.37
N ALA A 47 -4.96 -7.94 -5.25
CA ALA A 47 -4.05 -8.76 -6.06
C ALA A 47 -4.23 -10.27 -5.81
N SER A 48 -4.53 -10.68 -4.57
CA SER A 48 -4.79 -12.09 -4.23
C SER A 48 -6.08 -12.66 -4.81
N GLU A 49 -7.04 -11.79 -5.14
CA GLU A 49 -8.31 -12.19 -5.75
C GLU A 49 -8.20 -12.33 -7.28
N ILE A 50 -7.16 -11.76 -7.89
CA ILE A 50 -6.95 -11.73 -9.34
C ILE A 50 -5.80 -12.65 -9.79
N CYS A 51 -4.68 -12.65 -9.06
CA CYS A 51 -3.50 -13.43 -9.43
C CYS A 51 -3.49 -14.79 -8.73
N VAL A 52 -3.58 -15.88 -9.50
CA VAL A 52 -3.54 -17.26 -8.98
C VAL A 52 -2.26 -17.62 -8.20
N PHE A 53 -1.18 -16.84 -8.39
CA PHE A 53 0.10 -17.01 -7.70
C PHE A 53 0.25 -16.12 -6.46
N THR A 54 -0.78 -15.34 -6.12
CA THR A 54 -0.80 -14.46 -4.95
C THR A 54 -1.98 -14.86 -4.08
N ASN A 55 -1.73 -15.15 -2.81
CA ASN A 55 -2.79 -15.52 -1.85
C ASN A 55 -3.04 -14.38 -0.85
N ASP A 56 -3.99 -14.58 0.05
CA ASP A 56 -4.42 -13.58 1.01
C ASP A 56 -3.75 -13.67 2.39
N ASN A 57 -2.69 -14.49 2.52
CA ASN A 57 -1.88 -14.55 3.73
C ASN A 57 -0.88 -13.38 3.77
N ILE A 58 -1.39 -12.18 4.04
CA ILE A 58 -0.64 -10.93 3.96
C ILE A 58 0.09 -10.64 5.27
N ARG A 59 1.41 -10.49 5.20
CA ARG A 59 2.25 -9.91 6.27
C ARG A 59 2.64 -8.49 5.89
N CYS A 60 2.52 -7.56 6.84
CA CYS A 60 2.83 -6.15 6.62
C CYS A 60 3.74 -5.67 7.74
N GLU A 61 4.87 -5.09 7.36
CA GLU A 61 5.83 -4.45 8.26
C GLU A 61 5.82 -2.95 7.98
N THR A 62 5.94 -2.14 9.03
CA THR A 62 5.94 -0.68 8.92
C THR A 62 7.20 -0.11 9.55
N VAL A 63 7.70 0.96 8.95
CA VAL A 63 8.86 1.71 9.44
C VAL A 63 8.43 3.15 9.75
N GLY A 64 8.82 3.66 10.91
CA GLY A 64 8.37 4.96 11.44
C GLY A 64 7.74 4.82 12.83
N ASN A 65 7.74 5.89 13.63
CA ASN A 65 7.23 5.82 15.00
C ASN A 65 5.69 5.78 14.99
N ALA A 66 5.09 4.82 15.71
CA ALA A 66 3.65 4.57 15.73
C ALA A 66 2.78 5.76 16.19
N GLU A 67 3.40 6.81 16.75
CA GLU A 67 2.72 8.06 17.12
C GLU A 67 2.40 8.99 15.94
N GLU A 68 3.16 8.95 14.85
CA GLU A 68 2.94 9.83 13.69
C GLU A 68 1.75 9.37 12.85
N ALA A 69 1.61 8.06 12.62
CA ALA A 69 0.45 7.47 11.93
C ALA A 69 -0.88 7.76 12.66
N LYS A 70 -0.85 7.82 14.00
CA LYS A 70 -2.03 8.17 14.84
C LYS A 70 -2.37 9.66 14.84
N LYS A 71 -1.41 10.55 14.57
CA LYS A 71 -1.67 12.01 14.49
C LYS A 71 -2.41 12.36 13.20
N THR A 72 -2.05 11.76 12.08
CA THR A 72 -2.70 12.00 10.78
C THR A 72 -4.17 11.58 10.79
N SER A 73 -4.47 10.40 11.34
CA SER A 73 -5.83 9.87 11.47
C SER A 73 -6.71 10.64 12.47
N ARG A 74 -6.14 11.16 13.56
CA ARG A 74 -6.89 11.98 14.56
C ARG A 74 -7.13 13.43 14.14
N LYS A 75 -6.32 13.99 13.24
CA LYS A 75 -6.51 15.36 12.75
C LYS A 75 -7.65 15.43 11.75
N LYS A 76 -7.78 14.43 10.88
CA LYS A 76 -8.88 14.30 9.91
C LYS A 76 -10.26 14.15 10.54
N ALA A 77 -10.37 13.32 11.58
CA ALA A 77 -11.63 13.14 12.32
C ALA A 77 -12.12 14.38 13.12
N LYS A 78 -11.36 15.49 13.11
CA LYS A 78 -11.72 16.76 13.77
C LYS A 78 -12.06 17.88 12.78
N GLU A 79 -11.86 17.67 11.48
CA GLU A 79 -12.13 18.66 10.42
C GLU A 79 -13.40 18.33 9.61
N GLU A 80 -14.11 17.25 9.94
CA GLU A 80 -15.47 16.91 9.45
C GLU A 80 -16.56 17.19 10.49
#